data_AF-A0A8J7L7W0-F1
#
_entry.id   AF-A0A8J7L7W0-F1
#
_cell.length_a   1.000
_cell.length_b   1.000
_cell.length_c   1.000
_cell.angle_alpha   90.00
_cell.angle_beta   90.00
_cell.angle_gamma   90.00
#
_symmetry.space_group_name_H-M   'P 1'
#
loop_
_entity.id
_entity.type
_entity.pdbx_description
1 polymer ?
#
loop_
_entity_poly.entity_id
_entity_poly.type
_entity_poly.pdbx_seq_one_letter_code
_entity_poly.pdbx_strand_id
1 'polypeptide(L)'
;MQAYKLNATIDESGHLIIDEPLNIAPGKVEVIILQPVPSLESATGTSAESQPEKPKRQTKIKALQGWFEKTQPAPPDFDPDQARWEALKEKHNL
;
A
#
# COMPACT_ATOMS: atom_id res chain seq x y z
N MET A 1 -6.93 -13.56 23.51
CA MET A 1 -7.10 -12.10 23.39
C MET A 1 -8.15 -11.85 22.31
N GLN A 2 -9.07 -10.90 22.53
CA GLN A 2 -10.14 -10.56 21.60
C GLN A 2 -9.94 -9.11 21.15
N ALA A 3 -10.06 -8.85 19.85
CA ALA A 3 -9.93 -7.52 19.28
C ALA A 3 -11.26 -7.10 18.64
N TYR A 4 -11.55 -5.80 18.69
CA TYR A 4 -12.73 -5.19 18.09
C TYR A 4 -12.26 -4.21 17.02
N LYS A 5 -12.90 -4.25 15.84
CA LYS A 5 -12.70 -3.25 14.79
C LYS A 5 -13.89 -2.30 14.82
N LEU A 6 -13.60 -1.03 15.06
CA LEU A 6 -14.57 0.05 15.16
C LEU A 6 -14.13 1.19 14.24
N ASN A 7 -15.09 1.98 13.77
CA ASN A 7 -14.77 3.24 13.13
C ASN A 7 -14.52 4.29 14.21
N ALA A 8 -13.43 5.02 14.06
CA ALA A 8 -13.05 6.06 14.98
C ALA A 8 -12.39 7.20 14.21
N THR A 9 -12.56 8.42 14.67
CA THR A 9 -12.04 9.63 14.05
C THR A 9 -11.08 10.32 15.00
N ILE A 10 -9.99 10.88 14.46
CA ILE A 10 -9.14 11.81 15.20
C ILE A 10 -9.65 13.22 14.91
N ASP A 11 -10.04 13.96 15.95
CA ASP A 11 -10.49 15.35 15.79
C ASP A 11 -9.32 16.34 15.58
N GLU A 12 -9.64 17.60 15.33
CA GLU A 12 -8.65 18.67 15.10
C GLU A 12 -7.74 18.92 16.31
N SER A 13 -8.18 18.53 17.51
CA SER A 13 -7.39 18.61 18.73
C SER A 13 -6.53 17.37 19.00
N GLY A 14 -6.64 16.33 18.17
CA GLY A 14 -5.88 15.09 18.29
C GLY A 14 -6.52 14.04 19.20
N HIS A 15 -7.80 14.18 19.56
CA HIS A 15 -8.51 13.18 20.36
C HIS A 15 -9.14 12.09 19.49
N LEU A 16 -9.06 10.84 19.97
CA LEU A 16 -9.74 9.70 19.36
C LEU A 16 -11.21 9.68 19.80
N ILE A 17 -12.12 9.78 18.84
CA ILE A 17 -13.57 9.72 19.02
C ILE A 17 -14.10 8.41 18.43
N ILE A 18 -14.85 7.65 19.22
CA ILE A 18 -15.57 6.45 18.79
C ILE A 18 -17.06 6.77 18.90
N ASP A 19 -17.75 6.91 17.78
CA ASP A 19 -19.16 7.31 17.74
C ASP A 19 -20.12 6.14 18.04
N GLU A 20 -19.61 4.90 18.00
CA GLU A 20 -20.37 3.67 18.22
C GLU A 20 -20.20 3.12 19.65
N PRO A 21 -21.27 2.62 20.29
CA PRO A 21 -21.18 2.06 21.63
C PRO A 21 -20.41 0.74 21.64
N LEU A 22 -19.40 0.64 22.51
CA LEU A 22 -18.60 -0.56 22.68
C LEU A 22 -19.14 -1.43 23.82
N ASN A 23 -19.78 -2.55 23.48
CA ASN A 23 -20.39 -3.47 24.45
C ASN A 23 -19.38 -4.51 24.97
N ILE A 24 -18.44 -4.06 25.82
CA ILE A 24 -17.47 -4.93 26.49
C ILE A 24 -17.56 -4.76 28.02
N ALA A 25 -17.07 -5.76 28.75
CA ALA A 25 -16.99 -5.66 30.21
C ALA A 25 -16.07 -4.49 30.63
N PRO A 26 -16.41 -3.75 31.71
CA PRO A 26 -15.56 -2.67 32.21
C PRO A 26 -14.17 -3.17 32.56
N GLY A 27 -13.13 -2.48 32.09
CA GLY A 27 -11.74 -2.86 32.31
C GLY A 27 -10.76 -1.97 31.57
N LYS A 28 -9.47 -2.23 31.77
CA LYS A 28 -8.41 -1.60 30.98
C LYS A 28 -8.37 -2.23 29.60
N VAL A 29 -8.20 -1.40 28.57
CA VAL A 29 -8.07 -1.83 27.18
C VAL A 29 -6.82 -1.20 26.57
N GLU A 30 -6.27 -1.85 25.56
CA GLU A 30 -5.20 -1.33 24.72
C GLU A 30 -5.79 -0.87 23.39
N VAL A 31 -5.25 0.22 22.82
CA VAL A 31 -5.71 0.79 21.54
C VAL A 31 -4.59 0.66 20.52
N ILE A 32 -4.91 0.11 19.35
CA ILE A 32 -3.99 -0.02 18.20
C ILE A 32 -4.50 0.88 17.09
N ILE A 33 -3.68 1.83 16.65
CA ILE A 33 -4.01 2.79 15.58
C ILE A 33 -3.31 2.35 14.29
N LEU A 34 -4.10 2.05 13.26
CA LEU A 34 -3.60 1.74 11.92
C LEU A 34 -3.83 2.96 11.03
N GLN A 35 -2.77 3.71 10.74
CA GLN A 35 -2.83 4.81 9.77
C GLN A 35 -2.46 4.28 8.38
N PRO A 36 -3.34 4.41 7.37
CA PRO A 36 -2.93 4.17 6.00
C PRO A 36 -1.88 5.23 5.64
N VAL A 37 -0.72 4.79 5.16
CA VAL A 37 0.29 5.71 4.62
C VAL A 37 -0.32 6.27 3.33
N PRO A 38 -0.54 7.60 3.24
CA PRO A 38 -1.02 8.17 1.99
C PRO A 38 0.03 7.88 0.91
N SER A 39 -0.37 7.15 -0.14
CA SER A 39 0.41 7.10 -1.37
C SER A 39 0.54 8.54 -1.87
N LEU A 40 1.78 8.95 -2.11
CA LEU A 40 2.17 10.30 -2.47
C LEU A 40 1.79 10.57 -3.94
N GLU A 41 0.50 10.52 -4.27
CA GLU A 41 0.01 10.63 -5.66
C GLU A 41 -1.09 11.69 -5.84
N SER A 42 -1.36 12.54 -4.84
CA SER A 42 -2.39 13.58 -4.97
C SER A 42 -1.93 14.95 -4.45
N ALA A 43 -0.71 15.34 -4.82
CA ALA A 43 -0.30 16.74 -4.82
C ALA A 43 -0.32 17.29 -6.26
N THR A 44 -1.50 17.33 -6.89
CA THR A 44 -1.71 18.08 -8.14
C THR A 44 -1.94 19.55 -7.81
N GLY A 45 -0.85 20.25 -7.53
CA GLY A 45 -0.73 21.69 -7.76
C GLY A 45 0.12 21.91 -8.99
N THR A 46 -0.51 22.33 -10.08
CA THR A 46 0.08 22.65 -11.39
C THR A 46 1.46 23.31 -11.31
N SER A 47 2.49 22.63 -11.82
CA SER A 47 3.56 23.24 -12.62
C SER A 47 4.30 22.17 -13.42
N ALA A 48 4.29 22.37 -14.74
CA ALA A 48 5.26 21.92 -15.72
C ALA A 48 5.67 20.43 -15.71
N GLU A 49 5.17 19.72 -16.73
CA GLU A 49 6.02 18.97 -17.67
C GLU A 49 7.34 18.41 -17.11
N SER A 50 7.31 17.13 -16.74
CA SER A 50 8.37 16.17 -17.08
C SER A 50 7.87 14.77 -16.74
N GLN A 51 7.82 13.90 -17.75
CA GLN A 51 7.63 12.46 -17.56
C GLN A 51 8.62 11.94 -16.50
N PRO A 52 8.21 11.08 -15.56
CA PRO A 52 9.17 10.43 -14.70
C PRO A 52 9.96 9.43 -15.58
N GLU A 53 11.23 9.76 -15.83
CA GLU A 53 12.19 8.79 -16.34
C GLU A 53 12.14 7.54 -15.46
N LYS A 54 11.83 6.40 -16.10
CA LYS A 54 11.74 5.09 -15.47
C LYS A 54 12.97 4.88 -14.56
N PRO A 55 12.80 4.48 -13.28
CA PRO A 55 13.94 4.23 -12.41
C PRO A 55 14.76 3.07 -12.98
N LYS A 56 15.95 3.37 -13.53
CA LYS A 56 16.90 2.36 -13.96
C LYS A 56 17.32 1.56 -12.72
N ARG A 57 16.92 0.28 -12.65
CA ARG A 57 17.33 -0.63 -11.57
C ARG A 57 18.85 -0.83 -11.63
N GLN A 58 19.57 -0.14 -10.76
CA GLN A 58 21.01 -0.34 -10.60
C GLN A 58 21.25 -1.66 -9.86
N THR A 59 22.05 -2.55 -10.44
CA THR A 59 22.39 -3.83 -9.80
C THR A 59 23.89 -3.95 -9.63
N LYS A 60 24.33 -4.55 -8.52
CA LYS A 60 25.75 -4.80 -8.24
C LYS A 60 26.30 -6.00 -9.04
N ILE A 61 25.44 -6.72 -9.77
CA ILE A 61 25.78 -7.95 -10.49
C ILE A 61 26.00 -7.59 -11.97
N LYS A 62 27.27 -7.57 -12.41
CA LYS A 62 27.65 -7.21 -13.80
C LYS A 62 26.92 -8.03 -14.87
N ALA A 63 26.69 -9.32 -14.62
CA ALA A 63 26.01 -10.20 -15.57
C ALA A 63 24.54 -9.81 -15.82
N LEU A 64 23.87 -9.21 -14.84
CA LEU A 64 22.46 -8.86 -14.93
C LEU A 64 22.25 -7.41 -15.38
N GLN A 65 23.29 -6.58 -15.43
CA GLN A 65 23.18 -5.16 -15.80
C GLN A 65 22.49 -4.97 -17.16
N GLY A 66 22.91 -5.71 -18.19
CA GLY A 66 22.30 -5.66 -19.51
C GLY A 66 20.86 -6.20 -19.57
N TRP A 67 20.46 -7.06 -18.63
CA TRP A 67 19.08 -7.54 -18.50
C TRP A 67 18.18 -6.46 -17.89
N PHE A 68 18.65 -5.80 -16.83
CA PHE A 68 17.90 -4.73 -16.16
C PHE A 68 17.80 -3.45 -17.01
N GLU A 69 18.75 -3.18 -17.91
CA GLU A 69 18.64 -2.09 -18.88
C GLU A 69 17.57 -2.33 -19.95
N LYS A 70 17.29 -3.60 -20.29
CA LYS A 70 16.31 -3.98 -21.33
C LYS A 70 14.90 -4.22 -20.78
N THR A 71 14.74 -4.34 -19.47
CA THR A 71 13.47 -4.71 -18.84
C THR A 71 12.89 -3.54 -18.05
N GLN A 72 11.58 -3.33 -18.18
CA GLN A 72 10.90 -2.30 -17.43
C GLN A 72 10.63 -2.78 -16.00
N PRO A 73 10.81 -1.93 -14.97
CA PRO A 73 10.36 -2.24 -13.63
C PRO A 73 8.86 -2.56 -13.60
N ALA A 74 8.47 -3.47 -12.70
CA ALA A 74 7.06 -3.70 -12.44
C ALA A 74 6.42 -2.38 -11.93
N PRO A 75 5.17 -2.08 -12.33
CA PRO A 75 4.46 -0.91 -11.85
C PRO A 75 4.27 -0.98 -10.32
N PRO A 76 4.15 0.18 -9.65
CA PRO A 76 3.98 0.24 -8.19
C PRO A 76 2.71 -0.48 -7.71
N ASP A 77 1.66 -0.52 -8.54
CA ASP A 77 0.40 -1.23 -8.27
C ASP A 77 0.42 -2.72 -8.66
N PHE A 78 1.60 -3.28 -8.94
CA PHE A 78 1.72 -4.69 -9.34
C PHE A 78 1.40 -5.62 -8.17
N ASP A 79 0.24 -6.29 -8.23
CA ASP A 79 -0.12 -7.37 -7.31
C ASP A 79 0.51 -8.71 -7.76
N PRO A 80 1.52 -9.22 -7.04
CA PRO A 80 2.21 -10.45 -7.41
C PRO A 80 1.31 -11.68 -7.28
N ASP A 81 0.34 -11.67 -6.37
CA ASP A 81 -0.55 -12.80 -6.16
C ASP A 81 -1.59 -12.84 -7.28
N GLN A 82 -2.20 -11.71 -7.64
CA GLN A 82 -3.11 -11.64 -8.80
C GLN A 82 -2.43 -12.09 -10.09
N ALA A 83 -1.21 -11.60 -10.36
CA ALA A 83 -0.46 -11.99 -11.57
C ALA A 83 -0.19 -13.50 -11.62
N ARG A 84 0.13 -14.13 -10.48
CA ARG A 84 0.29 -15.58 -10.39
C ARG A 84 -1.02 -16.31 -10.66
N TRP A 85 -2.13 -15.82 -10.11
CA TRP A 85 -3.46 -16.39 -10.34
C TRP A 85 -3.90 -16.28 -11.80
N GLU A 86 -3.64 -15.14 -12.46
CA GLU A 86 -3.92 -14.95 -13.88
C GLU A 86 -3.09 -15.88 -14.77
N ALA A 87 -1.79 -16.01 -14.49
CA ALA A 87 -0.93 -16.95 -15.21
C ALA A 87 -1.37 -18.41 -15.03
N LEU A 88 -1.85 -18.78 -13.84
CA LEU A 88 -2.42 -20.11 -13.60
C LEU A 88 -3.74 -20.30 -14.33
N LYS A 89 -4.62 -19.28 -14.37
CA LYS A 89 -5.87 -19.33 -15.13
C LYS A 89 -5.61 -19.50 -16.62
N GLU A 90 -4.72 -18.69 -17.20
CA GLU A 90 -4.34 -18.78 -18.63
C GLU A 90 -3.71 -20.13 -18.96
N LYS A 91 -2.83 -20.65 -18.09
CA LYS A 91 -2.16 -21.93 -18.32
C LYS A 91 -3.09 -23.14 -18.19
N HIS A 92 -4.08 -23.06 -17.30
CA HIS A 92 -4.97 -24.17 -16.98
C HIS A 92 -6.37 -24.03 -17.58
N ASN A 93 -6.64 -22.99 -18.39
CA ASN A 93 -7.95 -22.66 -18.96
C ASN A 93 -9.08 -22.71 -17.90
N LEU A 94 -8.81 -22.16 -16.72
CA LEU A 94 -9.78 -22.07 -15.62
C LEU A 94 -10.74 -20.90 -15.80
#